data_AF-A0AA87QBR9-F1
#
_entry.id   AF-A0AA87QBR9-F1
#
_cell.length_a   1.000
_cell.length_b   1.000
_cell.length_c   1.000
_cell.angle_alpha   90.00
_cell.angle_beta   90.00
_cell.angle_gamma   90.00
#
_symmetry.space_group_name_H-M   'P 1'
#
loop_
_entity.id
_entity.type
_entity.pdbx_description
1 polymer ?
#
loop_
_entity_poly.entity_id
_entity_poly.type
_entity_poly.pdbx_seq_one_letter_code
_entity_poly.pdbx_strand_id
1 'polypeptide(L)'
;MNPKADGNDEYINVTGEHDVKNAGVADLKRQRTAGVNSNTTSDIEMTGSYEILTHDIHGSPTHTEDINSHLDAELLGSQSSHVFSSAHDNRSGVENELSSLFANMALPGHDRRPDEYILVRQTGQDSFAGTVKGNLDHLPTKAEFNASCRLYRDGVGNYYPPPLAFDKIDVPEQLAASLHKLEPKERSKPRFQYKLEVWNRAHAEMGITGTEIFYQTDKNIKLDRNYKLRPEDRYIQTEKYGRREIQKRYEHEFQAGSLLPDILIKTPQNDIHFSYRFAGDAYANKRFEEFERAIKNKYGSDTEIKLKSKSGIMHDSKYLESWERGSADIRFAEFAGENRAHNRQFPAATVNMGRQPDGQGGMTRDRHVSADYLLQNMPSSPWAQALKEGKLWDRVQVLARDGNRYMSPPRLEYSDPEHFTQLMDRVGLPVSMGRQSHANSIKFEQFDAQAAVIVAEGPNLRDVRDLSSEKLQQLSQKDVLIADRNEKGQRTGTYTSVAEYERLMMKLPNDAAQLLAEPSDRYSRAFVRPEPALPPISDSRRSYESRPRGPTVNSL
;
A
#
# COMPACT_ATOMS: atom_id res chain seq x y z
N MET A 1 -19.73 -40.16 37.79
CA MET A 1 -20.45 -40.09 39.07
C MET A 1 -20.71 -38.64 39.38
N ASN A 2 -21.98 -38.29 39.59
CA ASN A 2 -22.50 -37.06 40.21
C ASN A 2 -23.47 -37.56 41.31
N PRO A 3 -23.66 -36.89 42.47
CA PRO A 3 -24.93 -36.14 42.62
C PRO A 3 -25.04 -35.01 43.71
N LYS A 4 -25.95 -34.05 43.42
CA LYS A 4 -26.97 -33.36 44.29
C LYS A 4 -26.50 -32.26 45.30
N ALA A 5 -27.24 -31.17 45.58
CA ALA A 5 -28.69 -30.90 45.50
C ALA A 5 -29.08 -29.39 45.48
N ASP A 6 -30.27 -29.10 44.92
CA ASP A 6 -31.37 -28.14 45.24
C ASP A 6 -31.09 -26.66 45.62
N GLY A 7 -31.88 -25.64 45.24
CA GLY A 7 -33.19 -25.52 44.58
C GLY A 7 -33.84 -24.14 44.90
N ASN A 8 -34.62 -23.57 43.98
CA ASN A 8 -35.96 -22.94 44.18
C ASN A 8 -36.34 -21.87 43.14
N ASP A 9 -37.46 -22.17 42.46
CA ASP A 9 -38.30 -21.29 41.67
C ASP A 9 -39.13 -20.33 42.55
N GLU A 10 -39.40 -19.12 42.05
CA GLU A 10 -40.66 -18.41 42.33
C GLU A 10 -41.20 -17.74 41.06
N TYR A 11 -42.39 -18.19 40.66
CA TYR A 11 -43.28 -17.63 39.64
C TYR A 11 -44.06 -16.43 40.21
N ILE A 12 -44.26 -15.37 39.41
CA ILE A 12 -45.40 -14.44 39.58
C ILE A 12 -46.07 -14.21 38.21
N ASN A 13 -47.40 -14.36 38.20
CA ASN A 13 -48.33 -14.25 37.08
C ASN A 13 -48.96 -12.83 36.96
N VAL A 14 -49.15 -12.42 35.69
CA VAL A 14 -50.35 -11.78 35.06
C VAL A 14 -50.95 -10.48 35.62
N THR A 15 -51.11 -9.47 34.74
CA THR A 15 -52.33 -8.71 34.34
C THR A 15 -51.89 -7.48 33.50
N GLY A 16 -52.58 -7.00 32.45
CA GLY A 16 -53.88 -7.31 31.88
C GLY A 16 -54.05 -6.71 30.47
N GLU A 17 -55.15 -7.08 29.84
CA GLU A 17 -55.63 -6.69 28.52
C GLU A 17 -56.11 -5.23 28.47
N HIS A 18 -55.99 -4.59 27.30
CA HIS A 18 -57.02 -3.68 26.79
C HIS A 18 -56.98 -3.57 25.26
N ASP A 19 -58.09 -3.96 24.65
CA ASP A 19 -58.54 -3.72 23.27
C ASP A 19 -58.48 -2.24 22.86
N VAL A 20 -58.04 -1.96 21.62
CA VAL A 20 -58.71 -0.98 20.73
C VAL A 20 -58.64 -1.45 19.26
N LYS A 21 -59.80 -1.30 18.61
CA LYS A 21 -60.23 -1.75 17.28
C LYS A 21 -59.70 -0.92 16.09
N ASN A 22 -59.62 -1.64 14.96
CA ASN A 22 -60.14 -1.34 13.61
C ASN A 22 -59.52 -0.31 12.63
N ALA A 23 -59.43 -0.85 11.40
CA ALA A 23 -59.74 -0.28 10.08
C ALA A 23 -58.66 0.57 9.37
N GLY A 24 -58.39 0.40 8.08
CA GLY A 24 -59.10 -0.39 7.08
C GLY A 24 -58.28 -0.64 5.81
N VAL A 25 -58.58 -1.78 5.20
CA VAL A 25 -58.27 -2.15 3.81
C VAL A 25 -59.39 -1.60 2.93
N ALA A 26 -59.05 -0.90 1.85
CA ALA A 26 -59.91 -0.79 0.68
C ALA A 26 -59.05 -0.60 -0.58
N ASP A 27 -58.99 -1.69 -1.33
CA ASP A 27 -58.56 -1.88 -2.70
C ASP A 27 -59.51 -1.14 -3.67
N LEU A 28 -59.00 -0.60 -4.80
CA LEU A 28 -59.76 -0.53 -6.06
C LEU A 28 -58.89 -0.17 -7.28
N LYS A 29 -58.78 -1.19 -8.13
CA LYS A 29 -58.34 -1.32 -9.52
C LYS A 29 -58.67 -0.19 -10.52
N ARG A 30 -57.73 -0.08 -11.47
CA ARG A 30 -57.84 0.08 -12.95
C ARG A 30 -58.46 1.37 -13.54
N GLN A 31 -57.69 2.00 -14.43
CA GLN A 31 -58.09 2.20 -15.83
C GLN A 31 -56.88 2.33 -16.78
N ARG A 32 -57.00 1.70 -17.96
CA ARG A 32 -56.10 1.73 -19.12
C ARG A 32 -56.53 2.84 -20.08
N THR A 33 -55.56 3.41 -20.80
CA THR A 33 -55.72 3.78 -22.22
C THR A 33 -54.37 3.72 -22.94
N ALA A 34 -54.31 2.94 -24.02
CA ALA A 34 -53.38 3.06 -25.15
C ALA A 34 -53.82 4.24 -26.04
N GLY A 35 -53.05 4.84 -26.95
CA GLY A 35 -51.73 4.60 -27.52
C GLY A 35 -51.52 5.63 -28.66
N VAL A 36 -50.62 5.29 -29.60
CA VAL A 36 -50.57 5.73 -31.01
C VAL A 36 -49.52 6.81 -31.41
N ASN A 37 -48.50 6.28 -32.10
CA ASN A 37 -47.78 6.71 -33.32
C ASN A 37 -46.63 7.74 -33.35
N SER A 38 -45.54 7.20 -33.89
CA SER A 38 -44.45 7.74 -34.70
C SER A 38 -44.90 8.48 -35.98
N ASN A 39 -44.16 9.52 -36.40
CA ASN A 39 -43.36 9.53 -37.64
C ASN A 39 -42.78 10.91 -38.04
N THR A 40 -41.46 10.90 -38.31
CA THR A 40 -40.70 11.48 -39.45
C THR A 40 -40.55 13.00 -39.74
N THR A 41 -39.26 13.35 -39.88
CA THR A 41 -38.56 14.13 -40.95
C THR A 41 -38.73 15.65 -41.09
N SER A 42 -37.58 16.33 -41.05
CA SER A 42 -37.18 17.30 -42.10
C SER A 42 -35.66 17.46 -42.17
N ASP A 43 -35.13 17.23 -43.36
CA ASP A 43 -33.78 17.50 -43.86
C ASP A 43 -33.38 18.97 -43.77
N ILE A 44 -32.07 19.26 -43.62
CA ILE A 44 -31.39 20.33 -44.35
C ILE A 44 -29.97 19.85 -44.73
N GLU A 45 -29.73 19.89 -46.03
CA GLU A 45 -28.48 19.63 -46.73
C GLU A 45 -27.71 20.95 -47.03
N MET A 46 -26.37 20.83 -47.07
CA MET A 46 -25.45 21.31 -48.12
C MET A 46 -24.74 22.69 -48.09
N THR A 47 -23.45 22.57 -48.45
CA THR A 47 -22.44 23.52 -48.98
C THR A 47 -21.67 24.41 -47.97
N GLY A 48 -20.36 24.62 -48.07
CA GLY A 48 -19.41 24.40 -49.17
C GLY A 48 -17.94 24.40 -48.72
N SER A 49 -17.06 24.36 -49.72
CA SER A 49 -15.76 23.69 -49.82
C SER A 49 -14.54 24.63 -49.99
N TYR A 50 -13.35 23.99 -50.17
CA TYR A 50 -12.03 24.46 -50.66
C TYR A 50 -11.04 24.95 -49.58
N GLU A 51 -9.72 24.66 -49.56
CA GLU A 51 -8.73 24.08 -50.50
C GLU A 51 -7.46 23.68 -49.67
N ILE A 52 -6.95 22.44 -49.73
CA ILE A 52 -5.75 21.93 -50.44
C ILE A 52 -4.42 22.69 -50.21
N LEU A 53 -3.43 22.01 -49.60
CA LEU A 53 -2.10 21.86 -50.22
C LEU A 53 -1.35 20.63 -49.68
N THR A 54 -1.06 19.74 -50.63
CA THR A 54 -0.29 18.50 -50.57
C THR A 54 1.22 18.74 -50.66
N HIS A 55 2.04 17.90 -50.00
CA HIS A 55 3.14 17.23 -50.71
C HIS A 55 3.56 15.93 -50.00
N ASP A 56 3.40 14.84 -50.75
CA ASP A 56 3.94 13.49 -50.53
C ASP A 56 5.47 13.43 -50.77
N ILE A 57 6.13 12.40 -50.23
CA ILE A 57 6.69 11.22 -50.96
C ILE A 57 7.88 10.59 -50.18
N HIS A 58 7.62 9.35 -49.73
CA HIS A 58 8.44 8.12 -49.64
C HIS A 58 9.98 8.10 -49.44
N GLY A 59 10.41 7.16 -48.59
CA GLY A 59 11.50 6.23 -48.93
C GLY A 59 12.35 5.69 -47.76
N SER A 60 12.06 4.47 -47.28
CA SER A 60 13.08 3.57 -46.67
C SER A 60 13.84 2.83 -47.80
N PRO A 61 14.90 1.99 -47.59
CA PRO A 61 15.50 1.46 -46.35
C PRO A 61 17.06 1.27 -46.36
N THR A 62 17.55 0.51 -45.35
CA THR A 62 18.72 -0.43 -45.33
C THR A 62 20.16 0.01 -45.01
N HIS A 63 20.69 -0.56 -43.90
CA HIS A 63 22.05 -1.07 -43.57
C HIS A 63 23.24 -0.77 -44.50
N THR A 64 24.41 -0.39 -43.95
CA THR A 64 25.57 -1.28 -43.63
C THR A 64 26.72 -0.50 -42.97
N GLU A 65 27.52 -1.20 -42.15
CA GLU A 65 28.76 -0.76 -41.48
C GLU A 65 29.97 -0.67 -42.44
N ASP A 66 30.95 0.17 -42.08
CA ASP A 66 32.39 -0.15 -41.91
C ASP A 66 33.42 0.89 -42.43
N ILE A 67 34.15 1.44 -41.45
CA ILE A 67 35.62 1.61 -41.28
C ILE A 67 36.52 1.77 -42.52
N ASN A 68 37.30 2.87 -42.54
CA ASN A 68 38.75 2.97 -42.87
C ASN A 68 39.17 4.46 -42.78
N SER A 69 40.39 4.89 -42.49
CA SER A 69 41.71 4.25 -42.27
C SER A 69 42.70 5.31 -41.73
N HIS A 70 43.58 4.89 -40.81
CA HIS A 70 45.05 5.11 -40.73
C HIS A 70 45.70 5.86 -41.93
N LEU A 71 46.76 6.68 -41.87
CA LEU A 71 47.98 6.84 -41.04
C LEU A 71 48.56 8.23 -41.41
N ASP A 72 49.23 8.89 -40.47
CA ASP A 72 50.53 9.53 -40.76
C ASP A 72 51.32 9.60 -39.45
N ALA A 73 52.51 9.00 -39.49
CA ALA A 73 53.51 9.03 -38.45
C ALA A 73 54.81 9.42 -39.14
N GLU A 74 55.59 10.34 -38.57
CA GLU A 74 57.05 10.21 -38.56
C GLU A 74 57.78 11.23 -37.67
N LEU A 75 58.88 10.71 -37.12
CA LEU A 75 60.14 11.35 -36.72
C LEU A 75 60.41 11.85 -35.27
N LEU A 76 61.00 10.92 -34.49
CA LEU A 76 62.34 10.94 -33.85
C LEU A 76 62.68 11.87 -32.66
N GLY A 77 63.20 11.26 -31.58
CA GLY A 77 64.37 11.81 -30.85
C GLY A 77 64.56 11.51 -29.35
N SER A 78 65.24 10.40 -29.04
CA SER A 78 66.32 10.25 -28.02
C SER A 78 66.06 10.20 -26.49
N GLN A 79 66.18 8.97 -25.95
CA GLN A 79 67.05 8.47 -24.85
C GLN A 79 67.46 9.38 -23.67
N SER A 80 67.21 8.93 -22.43
CA SER A 80 68.28 8.51 -21.47
C SER A 80 67.71 8.00 -20.13
N SER A 81 68.41 7.02 -19.57
CA SER A 81 68.18 6.22 -18.37
C SER A 81 68.24 6.99 -17.03
N HIS A 82 67.49 6.54 -16.02
CA HIS A 82 68.06 6.01 -14.76
C HIS A 82 66.97 5.40 -13.86
N VAL A 83 67.29 4.21 -13.35
CA VAL A 83 66.55 3.41 -12.38
C VAL A 83 66.61 4.07 -11.00
N PHE A 84 65.46 4.29 -10.36
CA PHE A 84 65.31 4.08 -8.91
C PHE A 84 63.86 3.73 -8.58
N SER A 85 63.68 2.50 -8.12
CA SER A 85 62.48 1.99 -7.49
C SER A 85 62.19 2.72 -6.17
N SER A 86 60.99 3.26 -6.01
CA SER A 86 60.31 3.23 -4.71
C SER A 86 58.80 3.22 -4.92
N ALA A 87 58.16 2.24 -4.30
CA ALA A 87 56.73 1.97 -4.39
C ALA A 87 55.96 3.03 -3.61
N HIS A 88 55.25 3.93 -4.31
CA HIS A 88 54.04 4.60 -3.83
C HIS A 88 53.46 5.49 -4.92
N ASP A 89 52.76 4.91 -5.91
CA ASP A 89 51.86 5.69 -6.77
C ASP A 89 50.84 4.77 -7.41
N ASN A 90 49.73 4.56 -6.71
CA ASN A 90 48.46 4.07 -7.29
C ASN A 90 47.24 4.58 -6.49
N ARG A 91 47.43 5.63 -5.67
CA ARG A 91 46.33 6.31 -4.94
C ARG A 91 45.94 7.66 -5.55
N SER A 92 46.82 8.29 -6.31
CA SER A 92 46.62 9.63 -6.89
C SER A 92 45.76 9.64 -8.17
N GLY A 93 45.61 8.50 -8.86
CA GLY A 93 44.81 8.39 -10.09
C GLY A 93 43.28 8.42 -9.84
N VAL A 94 42.81 7.78 -8.76
CA VAL A 94 41.38 7.67 -8.45
C VAL A 94 40.84 8.94 -7.78
N GLU A 95 41.67 9.67 -7.02
CA GLU A 95 41.29 10.92 -6.35
C GLU A 95 41.22 12.11 -7.35
N ASN A 96 42.00 12.08 -8.43
CA ASN A 96 41.98 13.11 -9.48
C ASN A 96 40.83 12.95 -10.49
N GLU A 97 40.36 11.72 -10.75
CA GLU A 97 39.16 11.49 -11.57
C GLU A 97 37.86 11.88 -10.85
N LEU A 98 37.80 11.73 -9.52
CA LEU A 98 36.67 12.23 -8.73
C LEU A 98 36.68 13.75 -8.64
N SER A 99 37.84 14.37 -8.41
CA SER A 99 37.97 15.83 -8.29
C SER A 99 37.62 16.58 -9.58
N SER A 100 37.88 16.00 -10.76
CA SER A 100 37.52 16.60 -12.05
C SER A 100 36.02 16.47 -12.38
N LEU A 101 35.30 15.48 -11.83
CA LEU A 101 33.84 15.39 -11.90
C LEU A 101 33.13 16.45 -11.02
N PHE A 102 33.77 16.92 -9.95
CA PHE A 102 33.21 17.96 -9.06
C PHE A 102 33.52 19.39 -9.52
N ALA A 103 34.51 19.59 -10.39
CA ALA A 103 34.97 20.92 -10.81
C ALA A 103 33.98 21.69 -11.72
N ASN A 104 32.97 21.02 -12.29
CA ASN A 104 31.97 21.62 -13.19
C ASN A 104 30.57 21.81 -12.57
N MET A 105 30.41 21.62 -11.25
CA MET A 105 29.14 21.93 -10.59
C MET A 105 29.16 23.37 -10.08
N ALA A 106 28.46 24.25 -10.79
CA ALA A 106 28.22 25.64 -10.38
C ALA A 106 27.72 25.70 -8.92
N LEU A 107 28.29 26.60 -8.12
CA LEU A 107 27.85 26.88 -6.74
C LEU A 107 26.38 27.39 -6.74
N PRO A 108 25.39 26.66 -6.17
CA PRO A 108 24.00 27.10 -6.17
C PRO A 108 23.55 27.52 -4.76
N GLY A 109 23.50 28.83 -4.53
CA GLY A 109 22.96 29.44 -3.30
C GLY A 109 21.71 30.30 -3.48
N HIS A 110 21.31 30.60 -4.73
CA HIS A 110 20.22 31.56 -4.99
C HIS A 110 18.91 30.91 -5.53
N ASP A 111 18.95 29.65 -5.98
CA ASP A 111 17.83 28.93 -6.61
C ASP A 111 17.22 27.79 -5.75
N ARG A 112 17.58 27.68 -4.46
CA ARG A 112 17.08 26.60 -3.60
C ARG A 112 15.70 26.92 -3.05
N ARG A 113 14.81 25.92 -3.01
CA ARG A 113 13.42 26.11 -2.56
C ARG A 113 13.36 26.65 -1.12
N PRO A 114 12.50 27.64 -0.83
CA PRO A 114 12.34 28.17 0.53
C PRO A 114 11.76 27.13 1.49
N ASP A 115 11.19 26.04 0.97
CA ASP A 115 10.56 24.96 1.73
C ASP A 115 11.29 23.62 1.64
N GLU A 116 12.58 23.62 1.29
CA GLU A 116 13.38 22.39 1.11
C GLU A 116 13.58 21.58 2.40
N TYR A 117 13.45 22.20 3.58
CA TYR A 117 13.35 21.47 4.85
C TYR A 117 12.43 22.14 5.88
N ILE A 118 11.96 21.34 6.84
CA ILE A 118 11.16 21.76 8.01
C ILE A 118 11.87 21.26 9.27
N LEU A 119 12.00 22.13 10.28
CA LEU A 119 12.47 21.77 11.61
C LEU A 119 11.27 21.57 12.53
N VAL A 120 11.08 20.34 13.02
CA VAL A 120 10.01 20.00 13.97
C VAL A 120 10.59 19.86 15.37
N ARG A 121 9.91 20.45 16.34
CA ARG A 121 10.20 20.34 17.78
C ARG A 121 8.99 19.85 18.57
N GLN A 122 9.22 19.07 19.62
CA GLN A 122 8.20 18.77 20.62
C GLN A 122 7.98 19.98 21.52
N THR A 123 6.71 20.29 21.80
CA THR A 123 6.29 21.42 22.64
C THR A 123 5.42 21.00 23.82
N GLY A 124 5.10 19.72 23.91
CA GLY A 124 4.33 19.10 24.98
C GLY A 124 4.02 17.64 24.64
N GLN A 125 3.28 16.96 25.51
CA GLN A 125 2.81 15.61 25.25
C GLN A 125 1.96 15.59 23.96
N ASP A 126 2.37 14.76 23.00
CA ASP A 126 1.76 14.64 21.66
C ASP A 126 1.53 15.99 20.94
N SER A 127 2.35 17.01 21.23
CA SER A 127 2.20 18.37 20.70
C SER A 127 3.49 18.85 20.03
N PHE A 128 3.38 19.32 18.79
CA PHE A 128 4.53 19.60 17.92
C PHE A 128 4.38 20.95 17.22
N ALA A 129 5.50 21.62 17.00
CA ALA A 129 5.59 22.82 16.20
C ALA A 129 6.64 22.62 15.10
N GLY A 130 6.36 23.14 13.90
CA GLY A 130 7.24 23.08 12.75
C GLY A 130 7.55 24.47 12.21
N THR A 131 8.79 24.71 11.83
CA THR A 131 9.19 25.93 11.12
C THR A 131 9.90 25.55 9.82
N VAL A 132 9.41 26.08 8.70
CA VAL A 132 10.01 25.88 7.37
C VAL A 132 11.28 26.73 7.24
N LYS A 133 12.29 26.26 6.50
CA LYS A 133 13.55 26.98 6.24
C LYS A 133 13.36 28.48 5.99
N GLY A 134 12.47 28.85 5.05
CA GLY A 134 12.24 30.24 4.67
C GLY A 134 11.65 31.14 5.76
N ASN A 135 11.11 30.56 6.83
CA ASN A 135 10.48 31.27 7.95
C ASN A 135 11.31 31.18 9.25
N LEU A 136 12.57 30.73 9.18
CA LEU A 136 13.47 30.76 10.32
C LEU A 136 13.89 32.22 10.59
N ASP A 137 13.68 32.68 11.81
CA ASP A 137 14.02 34.03 12.29
C ASP A 137 15.50 34.15 12.73
N HIS A 138 16.20 33.03 12.80
CA HIS A 138 17.62 32.93 13.13
C HIS A 138 18.28 31.78 12.38
N LEU A 139 19.61 31.70 12.43
CA LEU A 139 20.38 30.57 11.91
C LEU A 139 20.49 29.50 13.01
N PRO A 140 19.81 28.34 12.88
CA PRO A 140 19.80 27.34 13.94
C PRO A 140 21.20 26.80 14.21
N THR A 141 21.47 26.50 15.48
CA THR A 141 22.76 25.91 15.87
C THR A 141 22.85 24.42 15.49
N LYS A 142 24.06 23.86 15.46
CA LYS A 142 24.25 22.41 15.27
C LYS A 142 23.42 21.58 16.25
N ALA A 143 23.37 22.00 17.52
CA ALA A 143 22.61 21.33 18.57
C ALA A 143 21.10 21.38 18.30
N GLU A 144 20.60 22.53 17.86
CA GLU A 144 19.18 22.69 17.51
C GLU A 144 18.78 21.85 16.30
N PHE A 145 19.63 21.81 15.26
CA PHE A 145 19.43 20.91 14.13
C PHE A 145 19.37 19.44 14.59
N ASN A 146 20.30 18.99 15.43
CA ASN A 146 20.33 17.61 15.93
C ASN A 146 19.21 17.31 16.94
N ALA A 147 18.70 18.30 17.66
CA ALA A 147 17.55 18.11 18.56
C ALA A 147 16.22 18.03 17.81
N SER A 148 16.14 18.61 16.62
CA SER A 148 14.93 18.65 15.79
C SER A 148 14.72 17.36 15.01
N CYS A 149 13.46 16.99 14.78
CA CYS A 149 13.14 16.11 13.67
C CYS A 149 13.18 16.91 12.37
N ARG A 150 14.23 16.70 11.57
CA ARG A 150 14.45 17.42 10.31
C ARG A 150 13.77 16.69 9.17
N LEU A 151 12.86 17.38 8.50
CA LEU A 151 12.08 16.85 7.40
C LEU A 151 12.60 17.43 6.07
N TYR A 152 13.10 16.60 5.17
CA TYR A 152 13.69 16.99 3.89
C TYR A 152 12.69 16.80 2.74
N ARG A 153 12.45 17.84 1.94
CA ARG A 153 11.53 17.80 0.81
C ARG A 153 12.16 17.07 -0.38
N ASP A 154 11.43 16.11 -0.96
CA ASP A 154 11.84 15.49 -2.23
C ASP A 154 11.22 16.19 -3.46
N GLY A 155 11.53 15.69 -4.66
CA GLY A 155 11.11 16.31 -5.93
C GLY A 155 9.59 16.41 -6.13
N VAL A 156 8.79 15.60 -5.44
CA VAL A 156 7.31 15.58 -5.53
C VAL A 156 6.64 16.20 -4.31
N GLY A 157 7.42 16.73 -3.36
CA GLY A 157 6.92 17.41 -2.17
C GLY A 157 6.60 16.49 -0.99
N ASN A 158 7.07 15.24 -0.99
CA ASN A 158 7.09 14.44 0.23
C ASN A 158 8.19 14.92 1.17
N TYR A 159 8.01 14.72 2.46
CA TYR A 159 9.00 15.08 3.47
C TYR A 159 9.54 13.85 4.20
N TYR A 160 10.85 13.66 4.16
CA TYR A 160 11.55 12.51 4.72
C TYR A 160 12.25 12.88 6.03
N PRO A 161 12.14 12.08 7.11
CA PRO A 161 13.00 12.24 8.28
C PRO A 161 14.43 11.73 7.99
N PRO A 162 15.43 12.08 8.84
CA PRO A 162 16.84 11.88 8.54
C PRO A 162 17.28 10.46 8.15
N PRO A 163 16.90 9.37 8.87
CA PRO A 163 17.38 8.05 8.51
C PRO A 163 16.83 7.59 7.16
N LEU A 164 15.60 7.99 6.81
CA LEU A 164 14.95 7.63 5.56
C LEU A 164 15.42 8.49 4.39
N ALA A 165 15.71 9.78 4.63
CA ALA A 165 16.32 10.65 3.64
C ALA A 165 17.73 10.16 3.26
N PHE A 166 18.51 9.73 4.25
CA PHE A 166 19.81 9.09 4.01
C PHE A 166 19.68 7.78 3.24
N ASP A 167 18.73 6.92 3.61
CA ASP A 167 18.53 5.64 2.93
C ASP A 167 17.98 5.78 1.51
N LYS A 168 17.25 6.86 1.21
CA LYS A 168 16.74 7.21 -0.12
C LYS A 168 17.85 7.63 -1.11
N ILE A 169 19.06 7.93 -0.65
CA ILE A 169 20.20 8.18 -1.55
C ILE A 169 20.51 6.89 -2.31
N ASP A 170 20.26 6.90 -3.61
CA ASP A 170 20.52 5.77 -4.50
C ASP A 170 22.01 5.62 -4.77
N VAL A 171 22.44 4.38 -4.93
CA VAL A 171 23.83 4.03 -5.29
C VAL A 171 23.87 3.84 -6.80
N PRO A 172 24.72 4.57 -7.54
CA PRO A 172 24.84 4.43 -8.99
C PRO A 172 25.07 2.98 -9.39
N GLU A 173 24.46 2.55 -10.49
CA GLU A 173 24.49 1.15 -10.93
C GLU A 173 25.90 0.60 -11.12
N GLN A 174 26.82 1.43 -11.64
CA GLN A 174 28.24 1.08 -11.81
C GLN A 174 28.91 0.78 -10.46
N LEU A 175 28.63 1.61 -9.43
CA LEU A 175 29.12 1.40 -8.07
C LEU A 175 28.43 0.20 -7.42
N ALA A 176 27.13 0.01 -7.64
CA ALA A 176 26.42 -1.17 -7.15
C ALA A 176 27.04 -2.46 -7.71
N ALA A 177 27.33 -2.50 -9.02
CA ALA A 177 27.94 -3.63 -9.71
C ALA A 177 29.35 -3.95 -9.19
N SER A 178 30.17 -2.94 -8.90
CA SER A 178 31.51 -3.15 -8.31
C SER A 178 31.42 -3.67 -6.88
N LEU A 179 30.49 -3.16 -6.07
CA LEU A 179 30.23 -3.64 -4.71
C LEU A 179 29.66 -5.06 -4.68
N HIS A 180 28.87 -5.46 -5.68
CA HIS A 180 28.33 -6.82 -5.78
C HIS A 180 29.42 -7.91 -5.88
N LYS A 181 30.67 -7.54 -6.17
CA LYS A 181 31.83 -8.45 -6.18
C LYS A 181 32.42 -8.72 -4.79
N LEU A 182 32.07 -7.91 -3.78
CA LEU A 182 32.54 -8.06 -2.40
C LEU A 182 31.64 -9.01 -1.58
N GLU A 183 32.13 -9.49 -0.44
CA GLU A 183 31.32 -10.23 0.53
C GLU A 183 30.22 -9.33 1.15
N PRO A 184 29.04 -9.85 1.51
CA PRO A 184 27.91 -9.04 2.00
C PRO A 184 28.24 -8.12 3.19
N LYS A 185 29.12 -8.56 4.09
CA LYS A 185 29.59 -7.74 5.23
C LYS A 185 30.46 -6.56 4.79
N GLU A 186 31.26 -6.77 3.75
CA GLU A 186 32.19 -5.78 3.22
C GLU A 186 31.50 -4.76 2.29
N ARG A 187 30.33 -5.11 1.72
CA ARG A 187 29.51 -4.20 0.90
C ARG A 187 28.95 -3.00 1.66
N SER A 188 28.71 -3.17 2.96
CA SER A 188 27.95 -2.18 3.74
C SER A 188 28.75 -0.89 3.99
N LYS A 189 30.05 -1.01 4.25
CA LYS A 189 30.94 0.13 4.54
C LYS A 189 31.09 1.11 3.36
N PRO A 190 31.49 0.68 2.15
CA PRO A 190 31.63 1.61 1.02
C PRO A 190 30.29 2.17 0.55
N ARG A 191 29.20 1.38 0.63
CA ARG A 191 27.85 1.87 0.37
C ARG A 191 27.46 3.01 1.33
N PHE A 192 27.75 2.85 2.62
CA PHE A 192 27.49 3.88 3.62
C PHE A 192 28.35 5.12 3.39
N GLN A 193 29.64 4.96 3.07
CA GLN A 193 30.56 6.08 2.78
C GLN A 193 30.09 6.91 1.59
N TYR A 194 29.68 6.27 0.49
CA TYR A 194 29.12 6.96 -0.67
C TYR A 194 27.90 7.82 -0.29
N LYS A 195 26.93 7.22 0.43
CA LYS A 195 25.75 7.96 0.90
C LYS A 195 26.12 9.09 1.85
N LEU A 196 27.13 8.88 2.71
CA LEU A 196 27.61 9.88 3.67
C LEU A 196 28.23 11.10 2.97
N GLU A 197 28.96 10.91 1.88
CA GLU A 197 29.50 12.02 1.08
C GLU A 197 28.38 12.84 0.44
N VAL A 198 27.40 12.18 -0.19
CA VAL A 198 26.22 12.84 -0.77
C VAL A 198 25.42 13.58 0.30
N TRP A 199 25.20 12.94 1.44
CA TRP A 199 24.52 13.52 2.60
C TRP A 199 25.23 14.77 3.12
N ASN A 200 26.54 14.69 3.36
CA ASN A 200 27.32 15.81 3.89
C ASN A 200 27.35 16.99 2.91
N ARG A 201 27.54 16.72 1.61
CA ARG A 201 27.49 17.75 0.57
C ARG A 201 26.13 18.44 0.54
N ALA A 202 25.03 17.69 0.50
CA ALA A 202 23.68 18.26 0.50
C ALA A 202 23.41 19.10 1.76
N HIS A 203 23.90 18.69 2.94
CA HIS A 203 23.77 19.47 4.18
C HIS A 203 24.55 20.78 4.15
N ALA A 204 25.78 20.74 3.62
CA ALA A 204 26.59 21.94 3.44
C ALA A 204 25.90 22.94 2.52
N GLU A 205 25.32 22.48 1.40
CA GLU A 205 24.58 23.34 0.47
C GLU A 205 23.28 23.90 1.06
N MET A 206 22.59 23.16 1.94
CA MET A 206 21.39 23.62 2.64
C MET A 206 21.69 24.53 3.85
N GLY A 207 22.95 24.64 4.26
CA GLY A 207 23.36 25.36 5.47
C GLY A 207 23.01 24.65 6.79
N ILE A 208 22.79 23.33 6.76
CA ILE A 208 22.44 22.54 7.95
C ILE A 208 23.72 22.03 8.61
N THR A 209 23.99 22.47 9.84
CA THR A 209 25.23 22.13 10.57
C THR A 209 25.09 20.89 11.46
N GLY A 210 23.87 20.49 11.81
CA GLY A 210 23.57 19.24 12.51
C GLY A 210 23.17 18.14 11.52
N THR A 211 24.09 17.21 11.26
CA THR A 211 23.96 16.20 10.19
C THR A 211 23.78 14.77 10.71
N GLU A 212 23.40 14.59 11.98
CA GLU A 212 23.18 13.26 12.55
C GLU A 212 22.05 12.51 11.83
N ILE A 213 22.29 11.25 11.45
CA ILE A 213 21.36 10.46 10.63
C ILE A 213 20.29 9.75 11.48
N PHE A 214 20.57 9.45 12.75
CA PHE A 214 19.67 8.72 13.68
C PHE A 214 19.24 7.33 13.19
N TYR A 215 20.14 6.57 12.55
CA TYR A 215 19.85 5.21 12.06
C TYR A 215 19.91 4.13 13.15
N GLN A 216 20.44 4.46 14.33
CA GLN A 216 20.64 3.53 15.44
C GLN A 216 19.31 2.93 15.91
N THR A 217 19.27 1.62 16.05
CA THR A 217 18.11 0.86 16.55
C THR A 217 18.12 0.81 18.07
N ASP A 218 16.93 0.78 18.67
CA ASP A 218 16.80 0.45 20.09
C ASP A 218 17.28 -0.99 20.33
N LYS A 219 18.40 -1.13 21.06
CA LYS A 219 19.05 -2.42 21.33
C LYS A 219 18.27 -3.30 22.30
N ASN A 220 17.28 -2.75 23.00
CA ASN A 220 16.44 -3.50 23.94
C ASN A 220 15.35 -4.30 23.22
N ILE A 221 15.00 -3.92 21.99
CA ILE A 221 13.94 -4.56 21.20
C ILE A 221 14.55 -5.65 20.30
N LYS A 222 14.09 -6.89 20.48
CA LYS A 222 14.50 -8.03 19.65
C LYS A 222 13.50 -8.28 18.52
N LEU A 223 14.02 -8.55 17.33
CA LEU A 223 13.21 -8.89 16.17
C LEU A 223 12.71 -10.35 16.22
N ASP A 224 11.63 -10.61 15.51
CA ASP A 224 11.08 -11.95 15.32
C ASP A 224 11.95 -12.81 14.37
N ARG A 225 11.54 -14.07 14.13
CA ARG A 225 12.24 -14.99 13.19
C ARG A 225 12.28 -14.48 11.74
N ASN A 226 11.44 -13.48 11.40
CA ASN A 226 11.40 -12.85 10.09
C ASN A 226 12.21 -11.54 10.04
N TYR A 227 12.97 -11.22 11.08
CA TYR A 227 13.72 -9.97 11.21
C TYR A 227 12.80 -8.73 11.14
N LYS A 228 11.65 -8.81 11.82
CA LYS A 228 10.67 -7.72 11.97
C LYS A 228 10.35 -7.43 13.42
N LEU A 229 9.80 -6.26 13.70
CA LEU A 229 9.23 -5.95 15.01
C LEU A 229 8.11 -6.91 15.32
N ARG A 230 8.06 -7.37 16.58
CA ARG A 230 6.95 -8.16 17.09
C ARG A 230 5.68 -7.30 17.16
N PRO A 231 4.47 -7.89 17.13
CA PRO A 231 3.22 -7.15 17.16
C PRO A 231 3.09 -6.17 18.35
N GLU A 232 3.70 -6.48 19.49
CA GLU A 232 3.73 -5.65 20.68
C GLU A 232 4.69 -4.44 20.58
N ASP A 233 5.79 -4.56 19.82
CA ASP A 233 6.84 -3.54 19.76
C ASP A 233 6.61 -2.49 18.65
N ARG A 234 5.73 -2.80 17.70
CA ARG A 234 5.50 -1.98 16.49
C ARG A 234 4.51 -0.83 16.66
N TYR A 235 4.12 -0.48 17.89
CA TYR A 235 3.19 0.62 18.15
C TYR A 235 3.80 1.70 19.03
N ILE A 236 3.43 2.94 18.75
CA ILE A 236 3.60 4.09 19.65
C ILE A 236 2.23 4.42 20.23
N GLN A 237 2.18 4.56 21.55
CA GLN A 237 0.99 4.98 22.28
C GLN A 237 0.99 6.51 22.37
N THR A 238 -0.07 7.15 21.89
CA THR A 238 -0.35 8.56 22.22
C THR A 238 -1.24 8.60 23.46
N GLU A 239 -1.20 9.69 24.22
CA GLU A 239 -2.01 9.88 25.43
C GLU A 239 -3.51 9.93 25.08
N LYS A 240 -3.86 10.63 23.98
CA LYS A 240 -5.26 10.98 23.66
C LYS A 240 -5.79 10.38 22.36
N TYR A 241 -4.92 9.99 21.43
CA TYR A 241 -5.31 9.70 20.03
C TYR A 241 -5.21 8.22 19.65
N GLY A 242 -4.95 7.34 20.64
CA GLY A 242 -4.79 5.90 20.44
C GLY A 242 -3.39 5.51 19.98
N ARG A 243 -3.27 4.29 19.44
CA ARG A 243 -1.99 3.71 18.99
C ARG A 243 -1.71 4.04 17.52
N ARG A 244 -0.43 4.13 17.16
CA ARG A 244 0.04 4.25 15.78
C ARG A 244 1.10 3.21 15.48
N GLU A 245 0.92 2.46 14.39
CA GLU A 245 1.90 1.48 13.95
C GLU A 245 3.14 2.18 13.36
N ILE A 246 4.32 1.68 13.71
CA ILE A 246 5.61 2.18 13.23
C ILE A 246 6.45 1.06 12.59
N GLN A 247 7.29 1.43 11.64
CA GLN A 247 8.07 0.47 10.87
C GLN A 247 9.34 -0.03 11.59
N LYS A 248 9.98 0.82 12.41
CA LYS A 248 11.27 0.56 13.05
C LYS A 248 11.38 1.27 14.41
N ARG A 249 12.00 0.61 15.39
CA ARG A 249 12.35 1.20 16.70
C ARG A 249 13.75 1.80 16.62
N TYR A 250 13.82 3.12 16.70
CA TYR A 250 15.07 3.87 16.71
C TYR A 250 15.44 4.22 18.15
N GLU A 251 16.73 4.33 18.43
CA GLU A 251 17.22 4.84 19.72
C GLU A 251 16.76 6.29 19.96
N HIS A 252 16.70 7.08 18.89
CA HIS A 252 16.28 8.49 18.90
C HIS A 252 14.93 8.64 18.17
N GLU A 253 13.84 8.16 18.79
CA GLU A 253 12.53 8.00 18.14
C GLU A 253 11.95 9.31 17.57
N PHE A 254 12.13 10.45 18.27
CA PHE A 254 11.63 11.74 17.81
C PHE A 254 12.39 12.22 16.58
N GLN A 255 13.72 12.33 16.67
CA GLN A 255 14.58 12.83 15.62
C GLN A 255 14.50 11.97 14.36
N ALA A 256 14.32 10.66 14.52
CA ALA A 256 14.14 9.70 13.43
C ALA A 256 12.76 9.79 12.72
N GLY A 257 11.82 10.60 13.23
CA GLY A 257 10.50 10.83 12.63
C GLY A 257 9.41 9.82 13.02
N SER A 258 9.71 8.88 13.91
CA SER A 258 8.75 7.86 14.34
C SER A 258 7.60 8.43 15.18
N LEU A 259 7.80 9.56 15.86
CA LEU A 259 6.83 10.15 16.79
C LEU A 259 5.95 11.27 16.20
N LEU A 260 6.06 11.56 14.90
CA LEU A 260 5.31 12.66 14.29
C LEU A 260 3.78 12.45 14.30
N PRO A 261 2.97 13.52 14.22
CA PRO A 261 1.52 13.45 14.03
C PRO A 261 1.08 12.86 12.69
N ASP A 262 -0.20 12.53 12.58
CA ASP A 262 -0.78 11.90 11.39
C ASP A 262 -0.76 12.82 10.16
N ILE A 263 -1.00 14.12 10.38
CA ILE A 263 -1.21 15.11 9.32
C ILE A 263 -0.30 16.32 9.55
N LEU A 264 0.37 16.77 8.49
CA LEU A 264 1.09 18.06 8.42
C LEU A 264 0.44 18.92 7.33
N ILE A 265 0.01 20.12 7.69
CA ILE A 265 -0.55 21.12 6.79
C ILE A 265 0.49 22.22 6.63
N LYS A 266 0.87 22.53 5.38
CA LYS A 266 1.76 23.65 5.04
C LYS A 266 0.97 24.68 4.24
N THR A 267 0.76 25.86 4.83
CA THR A 267 0.04 26.95 4.19
C THR A 267 0.85 27.55 3.01
N PRO A 268 0.24 28.36 2.14
CA PRO A 268 0.97 29.09 1.10
C PRO A 268 2.08 30.00 1.66
N GLN A 269 1.92 30.49 2.89
CA GLN A 269 2.91 31.28 3.62
C GLN A 269 4.00 30.42 4.30
N ASN A 270 3.98 29.10 4.09
CA ASN A 270 4.87 28.12 4.71
C ASN A 270 4.71 27.99 6.24
N ASP A 271 3.54 28.31 6.78
CA ASP A 271 3.21 28.01 8.17
C ASP A 271 2.83 26.53 8.31
N ILE A 272 3.25 25.91 9.42
CA ILE A 272 3.03 24.49 9.69
C ILE A 272 1.98 24.29 10.78
N HIS A 273 0.96 23.50 10.47
CA HIS A 273 0.02 22.99 11.43
C HIS A 273 0.07 21.46 11.45
N PHE A 274 0.08 20.87 12.64
CA PHE A 274 0.01 19.43 12.83
C PHE A 274 -1.36 19.01 13.37
N SER A 275 -1.82 17.82 12.99
CA SER A 275 -3.06 17.24 13.50
C SER A 275 -2.93 15.74 13.71
N TYR A 276 -3.61 15.24 14.74
CA TYR A 276 -3.93 13.82 14.91
C TYR A 276 -5.37 13.57 14.51
N ARG A 277 -5.63 12.37 13.99
CA ARG A 277 -6.97 11.79 13.88
C ARG A 277 -7.26 10.95 15.11
N PHE A 278 -8.52 10.75 15.45
CA PHE A 278 -8.90 9.77 16.47
C PHE A 278 -10.33 9.28 16.24
N ALA A 279 -10.67 8.12 16.80
CA ALA A 279 -12.00 7.55 16.65
C ALA A 279 -13.06 8.52 17.21
N GLY A 280 -14.04 8.90 16.37
CA GLY A 280 -15.11 9.82 16.76
C GLY A 280 -14.76 11.31 16.70
N ASP A 281 -13.66 11.69 16.05
CA ASP A 281 -13.32 13.10 15.84
C ASP A 281 -14.31 13.84 14.89
N ALA A 282 -14.09 15.13 14.66
CA ALA A 282 -14.96 15.96 13.82
C ALA A 282 -15.07 15.49 12.35
N TYR A 283 -14.14 14.67 11.89
CA TYR A 283 -14.13 14.09 10.55
C TYR A 283 -14.44 12.58 10.55
N ALA A 284 -15.04 12.07 11.63
CA ALA A 284 -15.47 10.69 11.72
C ALA A 284 -16.40 10.31 10.56
N ASN A 285 -16.03 9.27 9.81
CA ASN A 285 -16.73 8.77 8.61
C ASN A 285 -16.81 9.77 7.43
N LYS A 286 -16.14 10.92 7.50
CA LYS A 286 -16.12 11.95 6.43
C LYS A 286 -14.91 11.76 5.51
N ARG A 287 -15.12 11.96 4.21
CA ARG A 287 -14.09 11.74 3.18
C ARG A 287 -12.94 12.74 3.27
N PHE A 288 -11.73 12.31 2.90
CA PHE A 288 -10.54 13.15 2.91
C PHE A 288 -10.73 14.40 2.05
N GLU A 289 -11.47 14.31 0.95
CA GLU A 289 -11.80 15.45 0.10
C GLU A 289 -12.63 16.52 0.83
N GLU A 290 -13.42 16.13 1.85
CA GLU A 290 -14.13 17.08 2.70
C GLU A 290 -13.17 17.82 3.64
N PHE A 291 -12.23 17.10 4.25
CA PHE A 291 -11.16 17.68 5.04
C PHE A 291 -10.27 18.60 4.18
N GLU A 292 -9.82 18.13 3.02
CA GLU A 292 -8.99 18.88 2.09
C GLU A 292 -9.67 20.19 1.65
N ARG A 293 -10.96 20.14 1.31
CA ARG A 293 -11.73 21.34 0.94
C ARG A 293 -11.82 22.33 2.11
N ALA A 294 -12.08 21.84 3.32
CA ALA A 294 -12.13 22.70 4.51
C ALA A 294 -10.76 23.36 4.80
N ILE A 295 -9.67 22.61 4.67
CA ILE A 295 -8.30 23.14 4.84
C ILE A 295 -7.99 24.20 3.78
N LYS A 296 -8.27 23.92 2.50
CA LYS A 296 -8.03 24.89 1.41
C LYS A 296 -8.91 26.13 1.52
N ASN A 297 -10.15 26.00 1.98
CA ASN A 297 -11.01 27.16 2.24
C ASN A 297 -10.48 28.03 3.40
N LYS A 298 -9.86 27.40 4.41
CA LYS A 298 -9.33 28.11 5.59
C LYS A 298 -7.98 28.78 5.33
N TYR A 299 -7.06 28.11 4.64
CA TYR A 299 -5.66 28.52 4.52
C TYR A 299 -5.25 28.93 3.08
N GLY A 300 -6.11 28.71 2.08
CA GLY A 300 -5.84 29.00 0.67
C GLY A 300 -5.70 27.73 -0.19
N SER A 301 -6.03 27.84 -1.48
CA SER A 301 -6.07 26.72 -2.44
C SER A 301 -4.74 26.00 -2.63
N ASP A 302 -3.63 26.71 -2.42
CA ASP A 302 -2.26 26.21 -2.64
C ASP A 302 -1.69 25.52 -1.39
N THR A 303 -2.50 25.38 -0.34
CA THR A 303 -2.13 24.63 0.87
C THR A 303 -1.77 23.18 0.52
N GLU A 304 -0.64 22.72 1.04
CA GLU A 304 -0.18 21.33 0.91
C GLU A 304 -0.56 20.54 2.16
N ILE A 305 -1.06 19.32 1.97
CA ILE A 305 -1.45 18.41 3.06
C ILE A 305 -0.60 17.15 2.95
N LYS A 306 0.09 16.80 4.03
CA LYS A 306 0.93 15.61 4.10
C LYS A 306 0.32 14.60 5.07
N LEU A 307 0.28 13.33 4.64
CA LEU A 307 -0.24 12.21 5.43
C LEU A 307 0.90 11.25 5.78
N LYS A 308 1.13 11.06 7.08
CA LYS A 308 2.21 10.26 7.64
C LYS A 308 2.13 8.79 7.21
N SER A 309 3.23 8.24 6.72
CA SER A 309 3.45 6.80 6.56
C SER A 309 3.91 6.17 7.88
N LYS A 310 3.70 4.87 8.08
CA LYS A 310 4.20 4.09 9.23
C LYS A 310 5.73 4.18 9.38
N SER A 311 6.46 4.51 8.32
CA SER A 311 7.90 4.75 8.36
C SER A 311 8.30 6.11 8.98
N GLY A 312 7.41 7.10 8.98
CA GLY A 312 7.69 8.48 9.37
C GLY A 312 7.75 9.48 8.20
N ILE A 313 7.67 9.01 6.94
CA ILE A 313 7.61 9.89 5.76
C ILE A 313 6.26 10.60 5.73
N MET A 314 6.25 11.92 5.52
CA MET A 314 5.05 12.72 5.34
C MET A 314 4.78 12.89 3.84
N HIS A 315 3.91 12.04 3.29
CA HIS A 315 3.63 12.04 1.85
C HIS A 315 2.61 13.10 1.47
N ASP A 316 2.83 13.81 0.37
CA ASP A 316 1.85 14.77 -0.16
C ASP A 316 0.55 14.07 -0.59
N SER A 317 -0.60 14.66 -0.27
CA SER A 317 -1.90 14.08 -0.63
C SER A 317 -2.08 13.94 -2.13
N LYS A 318 -1.64 14.90 -2.94
CA LYS A 318 -1.72 14.81 -4.40
C LYS A 318 -0.78 13.74 -4.93
N TYR A 319 0.41 13.59 -4.32
CA TYR A 319 1.31 12.49 -4.66
C TYR A 319 0.67 11.12 -4.38
N LEU A 320 0.01 10.95 -3.23
CA LEU A 320 -0.73 9.71 -2.93
C LEU A 320 -1.86 9.45 -3.92
N GLU A 321 -2.63 10.47 -4.30
CA GLU A 321 -3.70 10.34 -5.30
C GLU A 321 -3.14 10.03 -6.71
N SER A 322 -1.99 10.59 -7.06
CA SER A 322 -1.32 10.30 -8.34
C SER A 322 -0.75 8.89 -8.39
N TRP A 323 -0.37 8.34 -7.23
CA TRP A 323 0.08 6.97 -7.12
C TRP A 323 -1.07 5.99 -7.26
N GLU A 324 -2.15 6.23 -6.51
CA GLU A 324 -3.31 5.36 -6.46
C GLU A 324 -4.52 6.17 -5.95
N ARG A 325 -5.53 6.34 -6.81
CA ARG A 325 -6.71 7.15 -6.50
C ARG A 325 -7.44 6.63 -5.26
N GLY A 326 -7.72 7.54 -4.32
CA GLY A 326 -8.30 7.25 -3.01
C GLY A 326 -7.27 6.92 -1.92
N SER A 327 -5.97 6.84 -2.23
CA SER A 327 -4.94 6.52 -1.22
C SER A 327 -4.85 7.56 -0.11
N ALA A 328 -5.09 8.83 -0.41
CA ALA A 328 -5.13 9.86 0.62
C ALA A 328 -6.31 9.62 1.58
N ASP A 329 -7.48 9.24 1.03
CA ASP A 329 -8.66 8.90 1.83
C ASP A 329 -8.47 7.64 2.68
N ILE A 330 -7.87 6.59 2.11
CA ILE A 330 -7.57 5.35 2.83
C ILE A 330 -6.64 5.65 4.02
N ARG A 331 -5.55 6.38 3.77
CA ARG A 331 -4.59 6.72 4.83
C ARG A 331 -5.20 7.63 5.89
N PHE A 332 -5.99 8.63 5.48
CA PHE A 332 -6.69 9.54 6.39
C PHE A 332 -7.69 8.82 7.30
N ALA A 333 -8.43 7.84 6.74
CA ALA A 333 -9.35 7.00 7.49
C ALA A 333 -8.62 6.06 8.47
N GLU A 334 -7.53 5.41 8.03
CA GLU A 334 -6.74 4.47 8.84
C GLU A 334 -6.29 5.09 10.17
N PHE A 335 -5.91 6.37 10.18
CA PHE A 335 -5.47 7.06 11.39
C PHE A 335 -6.53 7.14 12.50
N ALA A 336 -7.82 7.14 12.15
CA ALA A 336 -8.92 7.10 13.13
C ALA A 336 -9.40 5.67 13.44
N GLY A 337 -8.71 4.65 12.91
CA GLY A 337 -9.20 3.27 12.92
C GLY A 337 -10.43 3.06 12.03
N GLU A 338 -10.77 4.04 11.20
CA GLU A 338 -11.86 3.90 10.24
C GLU A 338 -11.44 2.97 9.13
N ASN A 339 -12.45 2.27 8.65
CA ASN A 339 -12.28 1.32 7.61
C ASN A 339 -13.27 1.60 6.50
N ARG A 340 -12.75 2.01 5.35
CA ARG A 340 -13.55 2.31 4.19
C ARG A 340 -13.55 1.11 3.29
N ALA A 341 -14.34 0.12 3.72
CA ALA A 341 -14.72 -0.97 2.84
C ALA A 341 -15.30 -0.38 1.55
N HIS A 342 -14.61 -0.55 0.42
CA HIS A 342 -15.17 -0.14 -0.87
C HIS A 342 -16.41 -0.98 -1.22
N ASN A 343 -16.54 -2.16 -0.59
CA ASN A 343 -17.71 -3.02 -0.66
C ASN A 343 -18.21 -3.48 0.72
N ARG A 344 -19.19 -2.76 1.27
CA ARG A 344 -19.89 -3.17 2.52
C ARG A 344 -20.85 -4.35 2.35
N GLN A 345 -21.05 -4.83 1.12
CA GLN A 345 -22.06 -5.83 0.77
C GLN A 345 -21.55 -7.27 0.82
N PHE A 346 -20.23 -7.48 0.83
CA PHE A 346 -19.68 -8.83 0.94
C PHE A 346 -19.86 -9.40 2.36
N PRO A 347 -20.15 -10.72 2.49
CA PRO A 347 -20.15 -11.39 3.78
C PRO A 347 -18.82 -11.21 4.55
N ALA A 348 -18.89 -11.03 5.88
CA ALA A 348 -17.67 -10.85 6.68
C ALA A 348 -16.80 -12.12 6.72
N ALA A 349 -17.42 -13.30 6.71
CA ALA A 349 -16.74 -14.57 6.51
C ALA A 349 -17.64 -15.52 5.70
N THR A 350 -17.01 -16.42 4.96
CA THR A 350 -17.69 -17.44 4.15
C THR A 350 -17.06 -18.82 4.37
N VAL A 351 -17.84 -19.88 4.10
CA VAL A 351 -17.37 -21.27 4.10
C VAL A 351 -17.68 -21.92 2.76
N ASN A 352 -16.70 -22.61 2.15
CA ASN A 352 -16.89 -23.34 0.90
C ASN A 352 -17.61 -24.67 1.15
N MET A 353 -18.91 -24.67 0.88
CA MET A 353 -19.77 -25.87 0.90
C MET A 353 -19.73 -26.64 -0.42
N GLY A 354 -19.09 -26.08 -1.46
CA GLY A 354 -18.74 -26.75 -2.70
C GLY A 354 -17.53 -27.69 -2.57
N ARG A 355 -16.90 -28.04 -3.69
CA ARG A 355 -15.85 -29.08 -3.78
C ARG A 355 -16.15 -30.32 -2.95
N GLN A 356 -17.33 -30.87 -3.18
CA GLN A 356 -17.70 -32.19 -2.73
C GLN A 356 -17.49 -33.17 -3.89
N PRO A 357 -17.26 -34.47 -3.63
CA PRO A 357 -17.29 -35.47 -4.68
C PRO A 357 -18.60 -35.39 -5.47
N ASP A 358 -18.52 -35.27 -6.79
CA ASP A 358 -19.70 -35.14 -7.66
C ASP A 358 -20.36 -36.48 -8.02
N GLY A 359 -19.83 -37.59 -7.50
CA GLY A 359 -20.29 -38.95 -7.80
C GLY A 359 -19.82 -39.48 -9.16
N GLN A 360 -19.08 -38.70 -9.94
CA GLN A 360 -18.53 -39.05 -11.26
C GLN A 360 -16.99 -39.06 -11.29
N GLY A 361 -16.36 -39.09 -10.10
CA GLY A 361 -14.91 -39.04 -9.96
C GLY A 361 -14.31 -37.64 -10.01
N GLY A 362 -15.15 -36.60 -10.05
CA GLY A 362 -14.76 -35.19 -9.99
C GLY A 362 -15.18 -34.51 -8.69
N MET A 363 -15.00 -33.18 -8.67
CA MET A 363 -15.39 -32.31 -7.56
C MET A 363 -16.42 -31.30 -8.06
N THR A 364 -17.47 -31.06 -7.27
CA THR A 364 -18.42 -29.98 -7.52
C THR A 364 -17.71 -28.62 -7.48
N ARG A 365 -18.25 -27.62 -8.18
CA ARG A 365 -17.71 -26.26 -8.17
C ARG A 365 -17.73 -25.62 -6.78
N ASP A 366 -16.94 -24.55 -6.63
CA ASP A 366 -16.88 -23.75 -5.40
C ASP A 366 -18.24 -23.08 -5.13
N ARG A 367 -18.72 -23.19 -3.89
CA ARG A 367 -19.93 -22.51 -3.41
C ARG A 367 -19.68 -22.02 -2.00
N HIS A 368 -19.39 -20.73 -1.87
CA HIS A 368 -19.12 -20.11 -0.59
C HIS A 368 -20.42 -19.56 0.00
N VAL A 369 -20.71 -19.92 1.24
CA VAL A 369 -21.92 -19.48 1.96
C VAL A 369 -21.49 -18.61 3.13
N SER A 370 -22.18 -17.50 3.38
CA SER A 370 -21.93 -16.64 4.53
C SER A 370 -21.99 -17.44 5.84
N ALA A 371 -20.91 -17.38 6.61
CA ALA A 371 -20.84 -18.06 7.91
C ALA A 371 -21.87 -17.48 8.89
N ASP A 372 -22.06 -16.15 8.87
CA ASP A 372 -23.07 -15.46 9.69
C ASP A 372 -24.49 -15.95 9.35
N TYR A 373 -24.82 -16.01 8.05
CA TYR A 373 -26.11 -16.53 7.60
C TYR A 373 -26.34 -17.98 8.07
N LEU A 374 -25.33 -18.84 7.94
CA LEU A 374 -25.40 -20.24 8.32
C LEU A 374 -25.57 -20.42 9.84
N LEU A 375 -24.83 -19.66 10.65
CA LEU A 375 -24.87 -19.73 12.11
C LEU A 375 -26.17 -19.18 12.69
N GLN A 376 -26.76 -18.15 12.07
CA GLN A 376 -28.03 -17.56 12.50
C GLN A 376 -29.25 -18.38 12.05
N ASN A 377 -29.31 -18.79 10.79
CA ASN A 377 -30.52 -19.38 10.20
C ASN A 377 -30.54 -20.92 10.24
N MET A 378 -29.37 -21.57 10.38
CA MET A 378 -29.27 -23.03 10.47
C MET A 378 -28.29 -23.46 11.57
N PRO A 379 -28.50 -23.04 12.84
CA PRO A 379 -27.55 -23.26 13.93
C PRO A 379 -27.33 -24.75 14.27
N SER A 380 -28.27 -25.63 13.92
CA SER A 380 -28.19 -27.08 14.11
C SER A 380 -27.57 -27.83 12.93
N SER A 381 -27.23 -27.15 11.84
CA SER A 381 -26.56 -27.77 10.69
C SER A 381 -25.21 -28.37 11.10
N PRO A 382 -24.82 -29.55 10.60
CA PRO A 382 -23.49 -30.12 10.85
C PRO A 382 -22.35 -29.16 10.48
N TRP A 383 -22.55 -28.32 9.46
CA TRP A 383 -21.60 -27.28 9.07
C TRP A 383 -21.48 -26.18 10.12
N ALA A 384 -22.61 -25.69 10.63
CA ALA A 384 -22.65 -24.65 11.67
C ALA A 384 -22.00 -25.15 12.96
N GLN A 385 -22.27 -26.39 13.37
CA GLN A 385 -21.66 -27.01 14.54
C GLN A 385 -20.15 -27.19 14.37
N ALA A 386 -19.71 -27.71 13.22
CA ALA A 386 -18.28 -27.88 12.93
C ALA A 386 -17.52 -26.54 12.93
N LEU A 387 -18.11 -25.47 12.37
CA LEU A 387 -17.53 -24.13 12.37
C LEU A 387 -17.40 -23.56 13.79
N LYS A 388 -18.42 -23.72 14.65
CA LYS A 388 -18.35 -23.30 16.07
C LYS A 388 -17.23 -24.01 16.84
N GLU A 389 -16.92 -25.25 16.47
CA GLU A 389 -15.83 -26.03 17.06
C GLU A 389 -14.44 -25.70 16.48
N GLY A 390 -14.34 -24.80 15.48
CA GLY A 390 -13.06 -24.47 14.84
C GLY A 390 -12.62 -25.45 13.75
N LYS A 391 -13.50 -26.37 13.33
CA LYS A 391 -13.25 -27.30 12.22
C LYS A 391 -13.54 -26.63 10.87
N LEU A 392 -13.11 -27.26 9.78
CA LEU A 392 -13.30 -26.77 8.40
C LEU A 392 -12.62 -25.41 8.11
N TRP A 393 -11.64 -25.01 8.92
CA TRP A 393 -10.91 -23.74 8.81
C TRP A 393 -10.23 -23.56 7.43
N ASP A 394 -9.90 -24.67 6.76
CA ASP A 394 -9.31 -24.74 5.43
C ASP A 394 -10.30 -24.37 4.31
N ARG A 395 -11.60 -24.42 4.61
CA ARG A 395 -12.70 -24.03 3.72
C ARG A 395 -13.25 -22.63 4.04
N VAL A 396 -12.74 -21.98 5.09
CA VAL A 396 -13.20 -20.65 5.51
C VAL A 396 -12.39 -19.56 4.83
N GLN A 397 -13.07 -18.52 4.38
CA GLN A 397 -12.47 -17.25 3.97
C GLN A 397 -13.03 -16.10 4.80
N VAL A 398 -12.17 -15.18 5.19
CA VAL A 398 -12.51 -13.98 5.98
C VAL A 398 -12.20 -12.73 5.17
N LEU A 399 -13.07 -11.73 5.30
CA LEU A 399 -12.95 -10.47 4.59
C LEU A 399 -11.89 -9.59 5.26
N ALA A 400 -10.93 -9.11 4.48
CA ALA A 400 -9.93 -8.15 4.92
C ALA A 400 -10.59 -6.85 5.40
N ARG A 401 -9.82 -6.06 6.16
CA ARG A 401 -10.28 -4.77 6.66
C ARG A 401 -10.80 -3.93 5.49
N ASP A 402 -10.03 -3.78 4.42
CA ASP A 402 -10.43 -3.02 3.21
C ASP A 402 -11.75 -3.40 2.52
N GLY A 403 -12.42 -4.50 2.92
CA GLY A 403 -13.71 -4.94 2.38
C GLY A 403 -13.65 -5.41 0.94
N ASN A 404 -12.46 -5.59 0.38
CA ASN A 404 -12.24 -5.90 -1.03
C ASN A 404 -11.56 -7.24 -1.25
N ARG A 405 -10.97 -7.83 -0.20
CA ARG A 405 -10.19 -9.06 -0.32
C ARG A 405 -10.65 -10.13 0.65
N TYR A 406 -10.86 -11.34 0.16
CA TYR A 406 -10.94 -12.53 1.00
C TYR A 406 -9.59 -13.22 1.12
N MET A 407 -9.29 -13.72 2.32
CA MET A 407 -8.12 -14.53 2.60
C MET A 407 -8.42 -15.59 3.67
N SER A 408 -7.51 -16.53 3.86
CA SER A 408 -7.67 -17.52 4.93
C SER A 408 -7.56 -16.89 6.33
N PRO A 409 -8.24 -17.43 7.35
CA PRO A 409 -8.14 -16.94 8.74
C PRO A 409 -6.68 -16.76 9.23
N PRO A 410 -5.76 -17.72 8.99
CA PRO A 410 -4.36 -17.57 9.40
C PRO A 410 -3.62 -16.43 8.72
N ARG A 411 -3.97 -16.15 7.46
CA ARG A 411 -3.38 -15.04 6.71
C ARG A 411 -3.80 -13.72 7.31
N LEU A 412 -5.08 -13.60 7.70
CA LEU A 412 -5.62 -12.38 8.30
C LEU A 412 -5.08 -12.18 9.73
N GLU A 413 -5.02 -13.21 10.57
CA GLU A 413 -4.42 -13.13 11.91
C GLU A 413 -2.96 -12.63 11.83
N TYR A 414 -2.20 -13.11 10.84
CA TYR A 414 -0.83 -12.67 10.63
C TYR A 414 -0.73 -11.22 10.13
N SER A 415 -1.59 -10.80 9.19
CA SER A 415 -1.49 -9.47 8.58
C SER A 415 -2.15 -8.35 9.39
N ASP A 416 -3.29 -8.63 10.02
CA ASP A 416 -4.10 -7.68 10.78
C ASP A 416 -4.80 -8.38 11.96
N PRO A 417 -4.08 -8.65 13.06
CA PRO A 417 -4.60 -9.43 14.20
C PRO A 417 -5.77 -8.76 14.92
N GLU A 418 -5.84 -7.42 14.91
CA GLU A 418 -6.93 -6.69 15.56
C GLU A 418 -8.23 -6.84 14.78
N HIS A 419 -8.19 -6.61 13.46
CA HIS A 419 -9.35 -6.84 12.61
C HIS A 419 -9.75 -8.31 12.61
N PHE A 420 -8.79 -9.22 12.58
CA PHE A 420 -9.05 -10.66 12.70
C PHE A 420 -9.86 -10.97 13.96
N THR A 421 -9.41 -10.52 15.12
CA THR A 421 -10.09 -10.80 16.39
C THR A 421 -11.51 -10.23 16.41
N GLN A 422 -11.67 -8.97 15.99
CA GLN A 422 -12.98 -8.30 15.91
C GLN A 422 -13.93 -8.99 14.92
N LEU A 423 -13.43 -9.41 13.76
CA LEU A 423 -14.21 -10.06 12.72
C LEU A 423 -14.67 -11.45 13.16
N MET A 424 -13.77 -12.25 13.74
CA MET A 424 -14.09 -13.60 14.18
C MET A 424 -15.14 -13.58 15.31
N ASP A 425 -14.99 -12.68 16.27
CA ASP A 425 -15.96 -12.46 17.34
C ASP A 425 -17.33 -12.02 16.78
N ARG A 426 -17.33 -11.03 15.89
CA ARG A 426 -18.56 -10.53 15.24
C ARG A 426 -19.33 -11.61 14.49
N VAL A 427 -18.63 -12.53 13.81
CA VAL A 427 -19.26 -13.60 13.01
C VAL A 427 -19.54 -14.86 13.85
N GLY A 428 -19.06 -14.91 15.09
CA GLY A 428 -19.24 -16.07 15.98
C GLY A 428 -18.36 -17.27 15.62
N LEU A 429 -17.19 -17.05 15.00
CA LEU A 429 -16.20 -18.08 14.70
C LEU A 429 -15.05 -18.03 15.72
N PRO A 430 -14.47 -19.18 16.12
CA PRO A 430 -13.40 -19.20 17.10
C PRO A 430 -12.06 -18.73 16.51
N VAL A 431 -11.35 -17.88 17.27
CA VAL A 431 -10.01 -17.36 16.91
C VAL A 431 -8.96 -18.44 16.68
N SER A 432 -9.18 -19.66 17.18
CA SER A 432 -8.29 -20.81 16.99
C SER A 432 -8.10 -21.18 15.51
N MET A 433 -9.03 -20.82 14.62
CA MET A 433 -8.89 -21.03 13.18
C MET A 433 -7.70 -20.27 12.57
N GLY A 434 -7.28 -19.14 13.16
CA GLY A 434 -6.14 -18.36 12.67
C GLY A 434 -4.79 -19.07 12.87
N ARG A 435 -4.71 -19.99 13.83
CA ARG A 435 -3.46 -20.67 14.19
C ARG A 435 -3.21 -21.95 13.40
N GLN A 436 -4.12 -22.28 12.48
CA GLN A 436 -4.06 -23.49 11.68
C GLN A 436 -3.30 -23.27 10.38
N SER A 437 -2.61 -24.28 9.87
CA SER A 437 -2.02 -24.19 8.53
C SER A 437 -1.73 -25.58 7.97
N HIS A 438 -1.99 -25.76 6.68
CA HIS A 438 -1.51 -26.93 5.95
C HIS A 438 -0.01 -26.79 5.63
N ALA A 439 0.62 -27.91 5.32
CA ALA A 439 1.93 -27.92 4.65
C ALA A 439 1.83 -27.17 3.31
N ASN A 440 2.94 -26.55 2.89
CA ASN A 440 2.95 -25.70 1.69
C ASN A 440 2.49 -26.44 0.42
N SER A 441 2.83 -27.72 0.25
CA SER A 441 2.42 -28.53 -0.90
C SER A 441 0.90 -28.60 -1.04
N ILE A 442 0.22 -29.04 0.02
CA ILE A 442 -1.25 -29.17 0.08
C ILE A 442 -1.92 -27.81 -0.09
N LYS A 443 -1.34 -26.76 0.50
CA LYS A 443 -1.85 -25.39 0.44
C LYS A 443 -1.90 -24.85 -1.00
N PHE A 444 -0.83 -25.01 -1.76
CA PHE A 444 -0.79 -24.51 -3.14
C PHE A 444 -1.67 -25.33 -4.08
N GLU A 445 -1.78 -26.65 -3.88
CA GLU A 445 -2.74 -27.49 -4.62
C GLU A 445 -4.20 -27.03 -4.40
N GLN A 446 -4.57 -26.72 -3.14
CA GLN A 446 -5.90 -26.20 -2.83
C GLN A 446 -6.18 -24.85 -3.51
N PHE A 447 -5.18 -23.97 -3.56
CA PHE A 447 -5.27 -22.65 -4.18
C PHE A 447 -5.37 -22.73 -5.69
N ASP A 448 -4.64 -23.63 -6.33
CA ASP A 448 -4.72 -23.81 -7.78
C ASP A 448 -6.07 -24.37 -8.21
N ALA A 449 -6.70 -25.20 -7.36
CA ALA A 449 -8.00 -25.78 -7.62
C ALA A 449 -9.20 -24.83 -7.36
N GLN A 450 -8.98 -23.59 -6.92
CA GLN A 450 -10.09 -22.63 -6.67
C GLN A 450 -10.70 -22.04 -7.94
N ALA A 451 -11.96 -21.63 -7.89
CA ALA A 451 -12.58 -20.94 -9.02
C ALA A 451 -11.78 -19.67 -9.36
N ALA A 452 -11.57 -19.37 -10.65
CA ALA A 452 -10.82 -18.16 -11.04
C ALA A 452 -11.61 -16.86 -10.74
N VAL A 453 -12.95 -16.95 -10.82
CA VAL A 453 -13.88 -15.86 -10.58
C VAL A 453 -15.01 -16.38 -9.70
N ILE A 454 -15.26 -15.67 -8.61
CA ILE A 454 -16.46 -15.88 -7.79
C ILE A 454 -17.27 -14.58 -7.74
N VAL A 455 -18.58 -14.71 -7.64
CA VAL A 455 -19.51 -13.59 -7.75
C VAL A 455 -20.49 -13.63 -6.58
N ALA A 456 -20.75 -12.47 -5.98
CA ALA A 456 -21.73 -12.33 -4.92
C ALA A 456 -23.16 -12.48 -5.44
N GLU A 457 -23.90 -13.39 -4.82
CA GLU A 457 -25.32 -13.65 -5.07
C GLU A 457 -26.02 -13.79 -3.70
N GLY A 458 -26.53 -12.65 -3.20
CA GLY A 458 -27.11 -12.58 -1.85
C GLY A 458 -26.09 -12.96 -0.77
N PRO A 459 -26.39 -13.89 0.15
CA PRO A 459 -25.46 -14.31 1.20
C PRO A 459 -24.37 -15.29 0.74
N ASN A 460 -24.28 -15.59 -0.57
CA ASN A 460 -23.37 -16.58 -1.12
C ASN A 460 -22.40 -15.97 -2.14
N LEU A 461 -21.25 -16.61 -2.34
CA LEU A 461 -20.38 -16.38 -3.50
C LEU A 461 -20.36 -17.64 -4.36
N ARG A 462 -20.63 -17.48 -5.66
CA ARG A 462 -20.77 -18.57 -6.63
C ARG A 462 -19.68 -18.48 -7.70
N ASP A 463 -19.26 -19.62 -8.22
CA ASP A 463 -18.51 -19.65 -9.48
C ASP A 463 -19.35 -18.97 -10.57
N VAL A 464 -18.74 -18.09 -11.37
CA VAL A 464 -19.42 -17.37 -12.45
C VAL A 464 -20.17 -18.30 -13.43
N ARG A 465 -19.69 -19.53 -13.60
CA ARG A 465 -20.30 -20.55 -14.47
C ARG A 465 -21.61 -21.14 -13.92
N ASP A 466 -21.94 -20.88 -12.66
CA ASP A 466 -23.19 -21.31 -12.02
C ASP A 466 -24.32 -20.28 -12.16
N LEU A 467 -24.01 -19.07 -12.63
CA LEU A 467 -24.99 -17.99 -12.74
C LEU A 467 -25.84 -18.15 -14.01
N SER A 468 -27.11 -17.74 -13.92
CA SER A 468 -27.99 -17.66 -15.09
C SER A 468 -27.51 -16.54 -16.04
N SER A 469 -27.82 -16.67 -17.34
CA SER A 469 -27.46 -15.64 -18.34
C SER A 469 -28.02 -14.26 -18.01
N GLU A 470 -29.22 -14.20 -17.45
CA GLU A 470 -29.82 -12.95 -16.96
C GLU A 470 -29.01 -12.33 -15.82
N LYS A 471 -28.48 -13.15 -14.90
CA LYS A 471 -27.68 -12.62 -13.80
C LYS A 471 -26.31 -12.15 -14.25
N LEU A 472 -25.69 -12.84 -15.21
CA LEU A 472 -24.42 -12.43 -15.81
C LEU A 472 -24.50 -11.03 -16.44
N GLN A 473 -25.62 -10.69 -17.09
CA GLN A 473 -25.82 -9.36 -17.69
C GLN A 473 -26.01 -8.23 -16.67
N GLN A 474 -26.39 -8.56 -15.43
CA GLN A 474 -26.64 -7.60 -14.36
C GLN A 474 -25.46 -7.45 -13.39
N LEU A 475 -24.34 -8.14 -13.63
CA LEU A 475 -23.20 -8.10 -12.71
C LEU A 475 -22.56 -6.72 -12.72
N SER A 476 -22.44 -6.12 -11.54
CA SER A 476 -21.60 -4.95 -11.37
C SER A 476 -20.17 -5.39 -11.02
N GLN A 477 -19.18 -4.54 -11.29
CA GLN A 477 -17.79 -4.78 -10.88
C GLN A 477 -17.63 -5.01 -9.37
N LYS A 478 -18.59 -4.53 -8.57
CA LYS A 478 -18.62 -4.71 -7.11
C LYS A 478 -19.07 -6.10 -6.70
N ASP A 479 -19.73 -6.86 -7.56
CA ASP A 479 -20.19 -8.21 -7.22
C ASP A 479 -19.12 -9.27 -7.53
N VAL A 480 -18.09 -8.92 -8.30
CA VAL A 480 -17.14 -9.87 -8.87
C VAL A 480 -15.81 -9.85 -8.11
N LEU A 481 -15.31 -11.03 -7.79
CA LEU A 481 -14.05 -11.28 -7.10
C LEU A 481 -13.15 -12.20 -7.93
N ILE A 482 -11.87 -11.86 -8.02
CA ILE A 482 -10.86 -12.52 -8.85
C ILE A 482 -9.85 -13.25 -7.98
N ALA A 483 -9.53 -14.50 -8.33
CA ALA A 483 -8.46 -15.26 -7.67
C ALA A 483 -7.09 -14.63 -7.96
N ASP A 484 -6.42 -14.14 -6.92
CA ASP A 484 -5.17 -13.39 -7.08
C ASP A 484 -3.98 -14.28 -7.40
N ARG A 485 -3.09 -13.75 -8.26
CA ARG A 485 -1.81 -14.37 -8.60
C ARG A 485 -0.64 -13.51 -8.12
N ASN A 486 0.46 -14.17 -7.74
CA ASN A 486 1.71 -13.47 -7.43
C ASN A 486 2.46 -13.07 -8.72
N GLU A 487 3.60 -12.39 -8.57
CA GLU A 487 4.45 -11.97 -9.70
C GLU A 487 4.92 -13.13 -10.60
N LYS A 488 4.98 -14.35 -10.05
CA LYS A 488 5.33 -15.57 -10.80
C LYS A 488 4.12 -16.20 -11.50
N GLY A 489 2.95 -15.59 -11.42
CA GLY A 489 1.70 -16.09 -11.97
C GLY A 489 1.05 -17.21 -11.17
N GLN A 490 1.51 -17.53 -9.95
CA GLN A 490 0.95 -18.61 -9.13
C GLN A 490 -0.19 -18.08 -8.25
N ARG A 491 -1.23 -18.88 -8.01
CA ARG A 491 -2.34 -18.47 -7.16
C ARG A 491 -1.91 -18.31 -5.71
N THR A 492 -2.44 -17.27 -5.07
CA THR A 492 -2.07 -16.90 -3.68
C THR A 492 -3.06 -17.38 -2.63
N GLY A 493 -4.22 -17.91 -3.07
CA GLY A 493 -5.33 -18.30 -2.20
C GLY A 493 -6.21 -17.15 -1.73
N THR A 494 -6.00 -15.92 -2.22
CA THR A 494 -6.88 -14.77 -1.97
C THR A 494 -7.78 -14.48 -3.15
N TYR A 495 -8.91 -13.84 -2.87
CA TYR A 495 -9.80 -13.26 -3.87
C TYR A 495 -9.88 -11.76 -3.68
N THR A 496 -9.68 -10.97 -4.72
CA THR A 496 -9.78 -9.51 -4.67
C THR A 496 -10.86 -9.02 -5.62
N SER A 497 -11.64 -8.02 -5.20
CA SER A 497 -12.73 -7.41 -5.97
C SER A 497 -12.23 -6.90 -7.33
N VAL A 498 -13.02 -7.06 -8.40
CA VAL A 498 -12.70 -6.49 -9.72
C VAL A 498 -12.56 -4.96 -9.65
N ALA A 499 -13.31 -4.31 -8.77
CA ALA A 499 -13.17 -2.87 -8.53
C ALA A 499 -11.75 -2.50 -8.10
N GLU A 500 -11.03 -3.36 -7.35
CA GLU A 500 -9.64 -3.12 -7.00
C GLU A 500 -8.69 -3.37 -8.18
N TYR A 501 -8.98 -4.35 -9.05
CA TYR A 501 -8.19 -4.55 -10.27
C TYR A 501 -8.29 -3.32 -11.20
N GLU A 502 -9.48 -2.74 -11.32
CA GLU A 502 -9.68 -1.49 -12.06
C GLU A 502 -8.95 -0.33 -11.39
N ARG A 503 -9.14 -0.16 -10.08
CA ARG A 503 -8.54 0.93 -9.29
C ARG A 503 -7.01 0.90 -9.31
N LEU A 504 -6.43 -0.30 -9.20
CA LEU A 504 -4.98 -0.53 -9.25
C LEU A 504 -4.44 -0.65 -10.68
N MET A 505 -5.31 -0.51 -11.70
CA MET A 505 -4.98 -0.69 -13.12
C MET A 505 -4.22 -2.00 -13.40
N MET A 506 -4.59 -3.05 -12.67
CA MET A 506 -3.96 -4.36 -12.75
C MET A 506 -4.51 -5.15 -13.93
N LYS A 507 -3.61 -5.89 -14.59
CA LYS A 507 -4.00 -6.89 -15.57
C LYS A 507 -4.78 -8.01 -14.89
N LEU A 508 -5.94 -8.38 -15.45
CA LEU A 508 -6.67 -9.57 -15.02
C LEU A 508 -5.87 -10.83 -15.38
N PRO A 509 -5.85 -11.87 -14.51
CA PRO A 509 -5.39 -13.20 -14.88
C PRO A 509 -6.13 -13.70 -16.13
N ASN A 510 -5.42 -14.38 -17.05
CA ASN A 510 -6.00 -14.81 -18.33
C ASN A 510 -7.24 -15.71 -18.17
N ASP A 511 -7.24 -16.58 -17.16
CA ASP A 511 -8.36 -17.46 -16.84
C ASP A 511 -9.58 -16.69 -16.30
N ALA A 512 -9.35 -15.65 -15.50
CA ALA A 512 -10.41 -14.76 -15.05
C ALA A 512 -10.96 -13.89 -16.19
N ALA A 513 -10.08 -13.35 -17.02
CA ALA A 513 -10.43 -12.54 -18.19
C ALA A 513 -11.30 -13.33 -19.19
N GLN A 514 -10.92 -14.58 -19.48
CA GLN A 514 -11.69 -15.47 -20.34
C GLN A 514 -13.10 -15.74 -19.79
N LEU A 515 -13.23 -15.95 -18.47
CA LEU A 515 -14.53 -16.21 -17.85
C LEU A 515 -15.44 -14.98 -17.81
N LEU A 516 -14.86 -13.80 -17.73
CA LEU A 516 -15.60 -12.54 -17.80
C LEU A 516 -15.87 -12.07 -19.24
N ALA A 517 -15.33 -12.77 -20.24
CA ALA A 517 -15.34 -12.36 -21.65
C ALA A 517 -14.75 -10.95 -21.88
N GLU A 518 -13.72 -10.61 -21.10
CA GLU A 518 -13.05 -9.31 -21.14
C GLU A 518 -11.58 -9.47 -21.53
N PRO A 519 -10.97 -8.47 -22.19
CA PRO A 519 -9.54 -8.48 -22.42
C PRO A 519 -8.77 -8.49 -21.09
N SER A 520 -7.71 -9.31 -21.00
CA SER A 520 -6.89 -9.38 -19.79
C SER A 520 -6.29 -8.03 -19.38
N ASP A 521 -6.05 -7.14 -20.35
CA ASP A 521 -5.47 -5.80 -20.19
C ASP A 521 -6.53 -4.69 -20.06
N ARG A 522 -7.83 -5.02 -19.92
CA ARG A 522 -8.95 -4.06 -19.86
C ARG A 522 -8.64 -2.83 -19.00
N TYR A 523 -8.08 -3.03 -17.80
CA TYR A 523 -7.81 -1.96 -16.84
C TYR A 523 -6.39 -1.38 -16.94
N SER A 524 -5.45 -2.08 -17.56
CA SER A 524 -4.05 -1.65 -17.66
C SER A 524 -3.73 -0.89 -18.95
N ARG A 525 -4.65 -0.84 -19.93
CA ARG A 525 -4.45 -0.20 -21.25
C ARG A 525 -4.15 1.31 -21.18
N ALA A 526 -4.81 2.01 -20.26
CA ALA A 526 -4.65 3.46 -20.09
C ALA A 526 -3.59 3.82 -19.05
N PHE A 527 -2.84 2.82 -18.54
CA PHE A 527 -1.75 3.05 -17.61
C PHE A 527 -0.57 3.69 -18.34
N VAL A 528 -0.66 5.01 -18.55
CA VAL A 528 0.52 5.84 -18.80
C VAL A 528 1.18 6.00 -17.45
N ARG A 529 2.17 5.16 -17.16
CA ARG A 529 3.06 5.39 -16.03
C ARG A 529 3.73 6.75 -16.31
N PRO A 530 3.50 7.82 -15.52
CA PRO A 530 4.40 8.95 -15.59
C PRO A 530 5.82 8.42 -15.36
N GLU A 531 6.83 9.05 -16.00
CA GLU A 531 8.24 8.70 -15.76
C GLU A 531 8.45 8.43 -14.27
N PRO A 532 9.22 7.39 -13.90
CA PRO A 532 9.19 6.85 -12.55
C PRO A 532 9.73 7.90 -11.56
N ALA A 533 8.83 8.73 -11.02
CA ALA A 533 8.92 9.09 -9.63
C ALA A 533 8.82 7.77 -8.89
N LEU A 534 9.91 7.38 -8.21
CA LEU A 534 9.98 6.17 -7.38
C LEU A 534 8.65 5.96 -6.63
N PRO A 535 8.19 4.70 -6.46
CA PRO A 535 7.02 4.41 -5.63
C PRO A 535 7.08 5.21 -4.33
N PRO A 536 5.94 5.68 -3.76
CA PRO A 536 5.90 6.04 -2.36
C PRO A 536 6.54 4.85 -1.67
N ILE A 537 7.56 5.08 -0.85
CA ILE A 537 8.24 3.98 -0.17
C ILE A 537 7.20 3.27 0.71
N SER A 538 6.49 2.30 0.12
CA SER A 538 5.89 1.14 0.75
C SER A 538 6.86 0.00 0.54
N ASP A 539 8.14 0.28 0.77
CA ASP A 539 9.17 -0.57 0.23
C ASP A 539 9.53 -1.68 1.20
N SER A 540 9.85 -2.79 0.55
CA SER A 540 10.01 -4.13 1.04
C SER A 540 10.66 -4.22 2.41
N ARG A 541 10.16 -5.18 3.19
CA ARG A 541 10.65 -5.66 4.50
C ARG A 541 12.10 -6.20 4.47
N ARG A 542 12.97 -5.65 3.62
CA ARG A 542 14.36 -6.02 3.41
C ARG A 542 15.22 -4.77 3.33
N SER A 543 15.74 -4.33 4.47
CA SER A 543 17.12 -3.83 4.52
C SER A 543 17.57 -3.64 5.97
N TYR A 544 18.48 -4.51 6.40
CA TYR A 544 19.83 -4.22 6.95
C TYR A 544 20.34 -5.37 7.83
N GLU A 545 19.46 -6.22 8.35
CA GLU A 545 19.89 -7.47 8.96
C GLU A 545 20.08 -8.52 7.87
N SER A 546 21.29 -8.55 7.33
CA SER A 546 21.79 -9.72 6.62
C SER A 546 21.51 -10.94 7.48
N ARG A 547 20.63 -11.84 7.02
CA ARG A 547 20.48 -13.18 7.58
C ARG A 547 21.88 -13.73 7.87
N PRO A 548 22.24 -14.05 9.13
CA PRO A 548 23.29 -15.00 9.35
C PRO A 548 22.79 -16.29 8.67
N ARG A 549 23.43 -16.69 7.57
CA ARG A 549 23.31 -18.08 7.15
C ARG A 549 23.94 -18.87 8.30
N GLY A 550 23.10 -19.44 9.16
CA GLY A 550 23.55 -20.51 10.03
C GLY A 550 24.16 -21.59 9.14
N PRO A 551 25.24 -22.25 9.58
CA PRO A 551 25.78 -23.38 8.84
C PRO A 551 24.65 -24.38 8.65
N THR A 552 24.35 -24.70 7.39
CA THR A 552 23.59 -25.90 7.05
C THR A 552 24.36 -27.08 7.60
N VAL A 553 24.02 -27.50 8.81
CA VAL A 553 24.38 -28.83 9.30
C VAL A 553 23.42 -29.76 8.59
N ASN A 554 23.86 -30.27 7.44
CA ASN A 554 23.35 -31.54 6.96
C ASN A 554 23.75 -32.58 8.02
N SER A 555 22.79 -33.02 8.81
CA SER A 555 22.93 -34.25 9.59
C SER A 555 21.64 -35.05 9.47
N LEU A 556 21.73 -36.02 8.55
CA LEU A 556 21.00 -37.29 8.40
C LEU A 556 19.48 -37.23 8.23
#